data_AF-A0A349FCH6-F1
#
_entry.id   AF-A0A349FCH6-F1
#
_cell.length_a   1.000
_cell.length_b   1.000
_cell.length_c   1.000
_cell.angle_alpha   90.00
_cell.angle_beta   90.00
_cell.angle_gamma   90.00
#
_symmetry.space_group_name_H-M   'P 1'
#
loop_
_entity.id
_entity.type
_entity.pdbx_description
1 polymer ?
#
loop_
_entity_poly.entity_id
_entity_poly.type
_entity_poly.pdbx_seq_one_letter_code
_entity_poly.pdbx_strand_id
1 'polypeptide(L)'
;IDGDCIPQQHFVSDHIKNREHGYILNARRVDLATSFKEALYRTSNPADFFNNNLGKILVRYLTGKGKNVEKGIRITNSALSKFLNRKNKGVVGCNFSLFKEDLLTVNGFDNRYDVPGVGEDTDIEYRLVKNGMKIKNIFYQAVVLHPIHPELTRVQRAQDLFAETLENDQIIALDGYQQAEQKD
;
A
#
# COMPACT_ATOMS: atom_id res chain seq x y z
N ILE A 1 2.85 5.22 -1.42
CA ILE A 1 3.25 5.08 0.00
C ILE A 1 2.65 6.24 0.75
N ASP A 2 2.14 5.98 1.95
CA ASP A 2 1.43 6.98 2.75
C ASP A 2 2.40 7.78 3.61
N GLY A 3 2.03 9.00 3.97
CA GLY A 3 2.87 9.92 4.75
C GLY A 3 3.12 9.48 6.20
N ASP A 4 2.39 8.48 6.69
CA ASP A 4 2.50 7.91 8.03
C ASP A 4 3.26 6.55 8.06
N CYS A 5 3.72 6.10 6.90
CA CYS A 5 4.47 4.85 6.74
C CYS A 5 5.98 5.11 6.70
N ILE A 6 6.75 4.29 7.41
CA ILE A 6 8.22 4.36 7.45
C ILE A 6 8.83 3.18 6.67
N PRO A 7 9.46 3.42 5.51
CA PRO A 7 10.18 2.40 4.77
C PRO A 7 11.29 1.72 5.57
N GLN A 8 11.46 0.41 5.41
CA GLN A 8 12.65 -0.30 5.93
C GLN A 8 13.76 -0.38 4.87
N GLN A 9 14.97 -0.77 5.31
CA GLN A 9 16.23 -0.71 4.56
C GLN A 9 16.15 -1.12 3.07
N HIS A 10 15.41 -2.19 2.74
CA HIS A 10 15.34 -2.74 1.39
C HIS A 10 14.12 -2.31 0.57
N PHE A 11 13.27 -1.44 1.10
CA PHE A 11 11.98 -1.05 0.50
C PHE A 11 12.07 -0.72 -1.00
N VAL A 12 12.93 0.25 -1.37
CA VAL A 12 13.08 0.67 -2.77
C VAL A 12 13.67 -0.44 -3.63
N SER A 13 14.71 -1.12 -3.13
CA SER A 13 15.40 -2.18 -3.87
C SER A 13 14.48 -3.37 -4.19
N ASP A 14 13.53 -3.68 -3.30
CA ASP A 14 12.59 -4.79 -3.50
C ASP A 14 11.50 -4.45 -4.50
N HIS A 15 10.99 -3.21 -4.52
CA HIS A 15 10.11 -2.74 -5.60
C HIS A 15 10.83 -2.77 -6.95
N ILE A 16 12.05 -2.24 -7.02
CA ILE A 16 12.88 -2.24 -8.23
C ILE A 16 13.15 -3.65 -8.75
N LYS A 17 13.52 -4.59 -7.86
CA LYS A 17 13.84 -5.97 -8.23
C LYS A 17 12.63 -6.74 -8.77
N ASN A 18 11.43 -6.41 -8.31
CA ASN A 18 10.22 -7.14 -8.67
C ASN A 18 9.43 -6.50 -9.82
N ARG A 19 9.77 -5.28 -10.25
CA ARG A 19 9.05 -4.54 -11.29
C ARG A 19 8.91 -5.35 -12.57
N GLU A 20 7.74 -5.25 -13.19
CA GLU A 20 7.39 -6.00 -14.39
C GLU A 20 6.30 -5.22 -15.14
N HIS A 21 6.48 -4.98 -16.44
CA HIS A 21 5.48 -4.24 -17.24
C HIS A 21 4.15 -4.99 -17.24
N GLY A 22 3.03 -4.27 -17.20
CA GLY A 22 1.70 -4.88 -17.11
C GLY A 22 1.36 -5.41 -15.71
N TYR A 23 2.18 -5.13 -14.68
CA TYR A 23 1.93 -5.55 -13.31
C TYR A 23 1.92 -4.40 -12.30
N ILE A 24 0.98 -4.48 -11.37
CA ILE A 24 0.92 -3.70 -10.13
C ILE A 24 1.61 -4.52 -9.05
N LEU A 25 2.72 -4.01 -8.49
CA LEU A 25 3.35 -4.63 -7.33
C LEU A 25 2.55 -4.31 -6.08
N ASN A 26 2.10 -5.33 -5.38
CA ASN A 26 1.24 -5.21 -4.22
C ASN A 26 1.96 -5.72 -2.97
N ALA A 27 2.34 -4.80 -2.09
CA ALA A 27 3.04 -5.10 -0.85
C ALA A 27 2.14 -4.82 0.36
N ARG A 28 2.65 -5.01 1.58
CA ARG A 28 1.89 -4.81 2.82
C ARG A 28 2.71 -4.00 3.80
N ARG A 29 2.02 -3.54 4.85
CA ARG A 29 2.62 -2.85 5.98
C ARG A 29 2.59 -3.73 7.22
N VAL A 30 3.47 -3.42 8.15
CA VAL A 30 3.39 -3.87 9.54
C VAL A 30 2.65 -2.81 10.33
N ASP A 31 1.53 -3.18 10.95
CA ASP A 31 0.81 -2.29 11.85
C ASP A 31 1.43 -2.44 13.25
N LEU A 32 2.28 -1.48 13.65
CA LEU A 32 2.99 -1.49 14.91
C LEU A 32 2.12 -0.98 16.06
N ALA A 33 2.27 -1.58 17.23
CA ALA A 33 1.67 -1.04 18.44
C ALA A 33 2.08 0.43 18.67
N THR A 34 1.13 1.29 19.03
CA THR A 34 1.33 2.74 19.24
C THR A 34 2.47 3.04 20.23
N SER A 35 2.79 2.12 21.14
CA SER A 35 3.95 2.23 22.06
C SER A 35 5.31 2.33 21.36
N PHE A 36 5.41 1.95 20.08
CA PHE A 36 6.66 2.08 19.31
C PHE A 36 6.77 3.43 18.57
N LYS A 37 5.72 4.25 18.52
CA LYS A 37 5.67 5.49 17.73
C LYS A 37 6.83 6.45 18.06
N GLU A 38 6.98 6.82 19.34
CA GLU A 38 8.05 7.74 19.75
C GLU A 38 9.44 7.16 19.50
N ALA A 39 9.64 5.87 19.75
CA ALA A 39 10.93 5.22 19.50
C ALA A 39 11.26 5.17 18.00
N LEU A 40 10.26 4.93 17.15
CA LEU A 40 10.41 4.91 15.69
C LEU A 40 10.73 6.28 15.12
N TYR A 41 10.11 7.35 15.64
CA TYR A 41 10.34 8.70 15.13
C TYR A 41 11.61 9.36 15.68
N ARG A 42 12.11 8.93 16.84
CA ARG A 42 13.32 9.51 17.46
C ARG A 42 14.61 8.75 17.16
N THR A 43 14.53 7.55 16.58
CA THR A 43 15.74 6.78 16.26
C THR A 43 16.52 7.45 15.12
N SER A 44 17.85 7.36 15.18
CA SER A 44 18.72 7.77 14.07
C SER A 44 18.65 6.81 12.88
N ASN A 45 18.21 5.56 13.10
CA ASN A 45 18.17 4.50 12.09
C ASN A 45 16.74 3.91 11.94
N PRO A 46 15.76 4.68 11.44
CA PRO A 46 14.38 4.22 11.29
C PRO A 46 14.23 3.07 10.26
N ALA A 47 15.12 3.00 9.27
CA ALA A 47 15.12 1.96 8.24
C ALA A 47 15.42 0.55 8.77
N ASP A 48 16.09 0.43 9.92
CA ASP A 48 16.43 -0.84 10.56
C ASP A 48 15.55 -1.13 11.79
N PHE A 49 14.56 -0.27 12.06
CA PHE A 49 13.80 -0.28 13.31
C PHE A 49 13.13 -1.62 13.59
N PHE A 50 12.55 -2.26 12.57
CA PHE A 50 11.87 -3.55 12.72
C PHE A 50 12.83 -4.62 13.22
N ASN A 51 13.98 -4.77 12.55
CA ASN A 51 14.98 -5.78 12.90
C ASN A 51 15.57 -5.53 14.30
N ASN A 52 15.88 -4.27 14.61
CA ASN A 52 16.43 -3.88 15.90
C ASN A 52 15.45 -4.08 17.08
N ASN A 53 14.15 -4.16 16.80
CA ASN A 53 13.11 -4.30 17.82
C ASN A 53 12.27 -5.58 17.68
N LEU A 54 12.68 -6.53 16.83
CA LEU A 54 11.88 -7.68 16.42
C LEU A 54 11.29 -8.44 17.61
N GLY A 55 12.10 -8.78 18.61
CA GLY A 55 11.64 -9.50 19.80
C GLY A 55 10.55 -8.74 20.57
N LYS A 56 10.73 -7.43 20.77
CA LYS A 56 9.74 -6.58 21.46
C LYS A 56 8.45 -6.46 20.64
N ILE A 57 8.57 -6.31 19.32
CA ILE A 57 7.43 -6.21 18.40
C ILE A 57 6.63 -7.51 18.44
N LEU A 58 7.29 -8.67 18.38
CA LEU A 58 6.66 -9.99 18.47
C LEU A 58 5.94 -10.20 19.80
N VAL A 59 6.54 -9.82 20.93
CA VAL A 59 5.86 -9.88 22.23
C VAL A 59 4.59 -9.05 22.24
N ARG A 60 4.64 -7.80 21.73
CA ARG A 60 3.44 -6.96 21.63
C ARG A 60 2.37 -7.60 20.75
N TYR A 61 2.77 -8.14 19.60
CA TYR A 61 1.86 -8.84 18.69
C TYR A 61 1.15 -10.03 19.35
N LEU A 62 1.89 -10.89 20.06
CA LEU A 62 1.33 -12.03 20.80
C LEU A 62 0.37 -11.60 21.92
N THR A 63 0.54 -10.40 22.46
CA THR A 63 -0.40 -9.78 23.41
C THR A 63 -1.56 -9.03 22.74
N GLY A 64 -1.80 -9.25 21.44
CA GLY A 64 -2.89 -8.63 20.68
C GLY A 64 -2.64 -7.16 20.28
N LYS A 65 -1.40 -6.68 20.37
CA LYS A 65 -1.02 -5.30 20.02
C LYS A 65 -0.19 -5.27 18.74
N GLY A 66 -0.79 -4.78 17.66
CA GLY A 66 -0.21 -4.79 16.31
C GLY A 66 -0.91 -5.78 15.39
N LYS A 67 -0.70 -5.64 14.07
CA LYS A 67 -1.26 -6.53 13.04
C LYS A 67 -0.22 -6.72 11.92
N ASN A 68 -0.33 -7.82 11.18
CA ASN A 68 0.50 -8.10 10.01
C ASN A 68 2.02 -8.05 10.31
N VAL A 69 2.45 -8.37 11.53
CA VAL A 69 3.85 -8.27 11.95
C VAL A 69 4.76 -9.21 11.15
N GLU A 70 4.22 -10.34 10.69
CA GLU A 70 4.94 -11.27 9.82
C GLU A 70 5.36 -10.64 8.48
N LYS A 71 4.72 -9.54 8.05
CA LYS A 71 5.08 -8.81 6.83
C LYS A 71 6.36 -8.01 6.98
N GLY A 72 6.84 -7.80 8.21
CA GLY A 72 8.13 -7.16 8.47
C GLY A 72 9.32 -8.11 8.30
N ILE A 73 9.07 -9.42 8.25
CA ILE A 73 10.12 -10.41 8.01
C ILE A 73 10.37 -10.47 6.50
N ARG A 74 11.52 -9.92 6.08
CA ARG A 74 11.92 -9.92 4.67
C ARG A 74 12.37 -11.31 4.23
N ILE A 75 11.77 -11.81 3.14
CA ILE A 75 12.03 -13.13 2.56
C ILE A 75 12.62 -12.99 1.17
N THR A 76 13.88 -13.41 1.03
CA THR A 76 14.64 -13.32 -0.23
C THR A 76 14.70 -14.62 -1.02
N ASN A 77 14.37 -15.75 -0.38
CA ASN A 77 14.26 -17.04 -1.05
C ASN A 77 13.07 -17.03 -2.02
N SER A 78 13.33 -17.26 -3.30
CA SER A 78 12.33 -17.11 -4.37
C SER A 78 11.17 -18.11 -4.25
N ALA A 79 11.46 -19.38 -3.95
CA ALA A 79 10.43 -20.42 -3.82
C ALA A 79 9.49 -20.13 -2.64
N LEU A 80 10.07 -19.78 -1.48
CA LEU A 80 9.29 -19.42 -0.29
C LEU A 80 8.48 -18.14 -0.50
N SER A 81 9.09 -17.12 -1.12
CA SER A 81 8.38 -15.87 -1.45
C SER A 81 7.18 -16.14 -2.37
N LYS A 82 7.36 -16.93 -3.44
CA LYS A 82 6.26 -17.29 -4.35
C LYS A 82 5.13 -18.02 -3.62
N PHE A 83 5.47 -18.95 -2.72
CA PHE A 83 4.49 -19.68 -1.92
C PHE A 83 3.70 -18.76 -0.98
N LEU A 84 4.36 -17.83 -0.30
CA LEU A 84 3.72 -16.93 0.66
C LEU A 84 2.90 -15.82 0.00
N ASN A 85 3.25 -15.43 -1.22
CA ASN A 85 2.59 -14.38 -2.01
C ASN A 85 1.43 -14.89 -2.89
N ARG A 86 1.06 -16.18 -2.82
CA ARG A 86 0.00 -16.79 -3.65
C ARG A 86 -1.42 -16.31 -3.37
N LYS A 87 -1.66 -15.62 -2.26
CA LYS A 87 -3.01 -15.18 -1.87
C LYS A 87 -3.41 -13.97 -2.70
N ASN A 88 -4.53 -14.06 -3.41
CA ASN A 88 -5.12 -12.89 -4.07
C ASN A 88 -5.61 -11.89 -3.02
N LYS A 89 -5.15 -10.65 -3.14
CA LYS A 89 -5.58 -9.52 -2.34
C LYS A 89 -5.52 -8.28 -3.19
N GLY A 90 -6.43 -7.34 -2.95
CA GLY A 90 -6.40 -6.03 -3.58
C GLY A 90 -5.15 -5.22 -3.19
N VAL A 91 -4.93 -4.15 -3.93
CA VAL A 91 -3.94 -3.11 -3.72
C VAL A 91 -4.24 -2.36 -2.42
N VAL A 92 -3.18 -1.85 -1.80
CA VAL A 92 -3.28 -0.90 -0.69
C VAL A 92 -2.35 0.28 -1.01
N GLY A 93 -2.86 1.50 -0.92
CA GLY A 93 -2.19 2.74 -1.32
C GLY A 93 -0.88 2.96 -0.57
N CYS A 94 -0.87 2.49 0.68
CA CYS A 94 0.29 2.55 1.55
C CYS A 94 1.52 1.85 0.99
N ASN A 95 1.35 0.81 0.15
CA ASN A 95 2.48 0.03 -0.32
C ASN A 95 2.19 -0.72 -1.62
N PHE A 96 2.19 0.02 -2.74
CA PHE A 96 2.17 -0.55 -4.08
C PHE A 96 3.10 0.25 -5.01
N SER A 97 3.42 -0.33 -6.17
CA SER A 97 4.13 0.37 -7.24
C SER A 97 3.76 -0.19 -8.61
N LEU A 98 3.95 0.62 -9.64
CA LEU A 98 3.73 0.29 -11.05
C LEU A 98 4.56 1.25 -11.91
N PHE A 99 4.62 1.01 -13.22
CA PHE A 99 5.23 1.98 -14.12
C PHE A 99 4.35 3.22 -14.24
N LYS A 100 5.00 4.39 -14.36
CA LYS A 100 4.29 5.67 -14.51
C LYS A 100 3.37 5.65 -15.73
N GLU A 101 3.80 5.06 -16.84
CA GLU A 101 3.01 4.96 -18.06
C GLU A 101 1.68 4.22 -17.82
N ASP A 102 1.71 3.10 -17.09
CA ASP A 102 0.51 2.32 -16.74
C ASP A 102 -0.46 3.16 -15.91
N LEU A 103 0.03 3.92 -14.93
CA LEU A 103 -0.80 4.80 -14.11
C LEU A 103 -1.46 5.92 -14.94
N LEU A 104 -0.73 6.45 -15.92
CA LEU A 104 -1.24 7.50 -16.80
C LEU A 104 -2.31 6.99 -17.77
N THR A 105 -2.32 5.70 -18.13
CA THR A 105 -3.37 5.14 -19.01
C THR A 105 -4.78 5.26 -18.43
N VAL A 106 -4.90 5.30 -17.09
CA VAL A 106 -6.17 5.43 -16.38
C VAL A 106 -6.43 6.84 -15.85
N ASN A 107 -5.62 7.81 -16.27
CA ASN A 107 -5.63 9.18 -15.76
C ASN A 107 -5.32 9.27 -14.25
N GLY A 108 -4.53 8.35 -13.69
CA GLY A 108 -4.17 8.36 -12.28
C GLY A 108 -5.34 8.12 -11.32
N PHE A 109 -5.20 8.58 -10.08
CA PHE A 109 -6.26 8.55 -9.07
C PHE A 109 -7.37 9.54 -9.40
N ASP A 110 -8.59 9.24 -9.00
CA ASP A 110 -9.73 10.14 -9.12
C ASP A 110 -9.72 11.18 -7.99
N ASN A 111 -9.55 12.45 -8.35
CA ASN A 111 -9.49 13.59 -7.43
C ASN A 111 -10.84 13.89 -6.74
N ARG A 112 -11.94 13.23 -7.13
CA ARG A 112 -13.24 13.34 -6.44
C ARG A 112 -13.23 12.67 -5.07
N TYR A 113 -12.28 11.76 -4.81
CA TYR A 113 -12.04 11.21 -3.47
C TYR A 113 -11.38 12.29 -2.59
N ASP A 114 -12.15 12.84 -1.65
CA ASP A 114 -11.76 13.95 -0.77
C ASP A 114 -11.43 13.50 0.67
N VAL A 115 -11.64 12.23 0.98
CA VAL A 115 -11.36 11.64 2.28
C VAL A 115 -10.39 10.47 2.11
N PRO A 116 -9.23 10.48 2.77
CA PRO A 116 -8.25 9.42 2.63
C PRO A 116 -8.74 8.11 3.27
N GLY A 117 -8.35 6.99 2.67
CA GLY A 117 -8.48 5.67 3.28
C GLY A 117 -9.81 4.96 3.02
N VAL A 118 -10.65 5.48 2.13
CA VAL A 118 -11.88 4.82 1.69
C VAL A 118 -12.04 4.95 0.19
N GLY A 119 -12.12 3.81 -0.50
CA GLY A 119 -12.50 3.74 -1.90
C GLY A 119 -11.37 4.03 -2.88
N GLU A 120 -10.48 4.99 -2.62
CA GLU A 120 -9.50 5.44 -3.63
C GLU A 120 -8.56 4.31 -4.11
N ASP A 121 -8.10 3.46 -3.19
CA ASP A 121 -7.26 2.30 -3.51
C ASP A 121 -7.99 1.26 -4.37
N THR A 122 -9.27 1.04 -4.08
CA THR A 122 -10.11 0.07 -4.79
C THR A 122 -10.45 0.59 -6.18
N ASP A 123 -10.71 1.90 -6.29
CA ASP A 123 -11.01 2.58 -7.55
C ASP A 123 -9.83 2.51 -8.52
N ILE A 124 -8.64 2.87 -8.06
CA ILE A 124 -7.45 2.82 -8.92
C ILE A 124 -7.10 1.38 -9.32
N GLU A 125 -7.26 0.41 -8.42
CA GLU A 125 -7.10 -1.01 -8.74
C GLU A 125 -8.07 -1.44 -9.83
N TYR A 126 -9.36 -1.13 -9.67
CA TYR A 126 -10.40 -1.47 -10.63
C TYR A 126 -10.06 -0.94 -12.03
N ARG A 127 -9.72 0.35 -12.14
CA ARG A 127 -9.39 0.98 -13.42
C ARG A 127 -8.18 0.33 -14.09
N LEU A 128 -7.12 0.09 -13.33
CA LEU A 128 -5.90 -0.54 -13.84
C LEU A 128 -6.14 -2.00 -14.29
N VAL A 129 -6.84 -2.79 -13.47
CA VAL A 129 -7.14 -4.20 -13.79
C VAL A 129 -8.06 -4.31 -15.00
N LYS A 130 -9.05 -3.42 -15.13
CA LYS A 130 -9.89 -3.31 -16.33
C LYS A 130 -9.11 -2.95 -17.59
N ASN A 131 -8.01 -2.20 -17.45
CA ASN A 131 -7.06 -1.91 -18.52
C ASN A 131 -6.01 -3.02 -18.73
N GLY A 132 -6.23 -4.22 -18.19
CA GLY A 132 -5.41 -5.40 -18.46
C GLY A 132 -4.22 -5.58 -17.53
N MET A 133 -4.05 -4.71 -16.52
CA MET A 133 -3.00 -4.86 -15.51
C MET A 133 -3.26 -6.07 -14.62
N LYS A 134 -2.18 -6.70 -14.16
CA LYS A 134 -2.22 -7.85 -13.23
C LYS A 134 -1.59 -7.48 -11.89
N ILE A 135 -2.06 -8.09 -10.81
CA ILE A 135 -1.48 -7.86 -9.48
C ILE A 135 -0.37 -8.89 -9.20
N LYS A 136 0.81 -8.42 -8.81
CA LYS A 136 1.94 -9.22 -8.36
C LYS A 136 2.25 -8.93 -6.90
N ASN A 137 1.98 -9.90 -6.04
CA ASN A 137 2.18 -9.73 -4.60
C ASN A 137 3.66 -9.87 -4.20
N ILE A 138 4.12 -8.95 -3.35
CA ILE A 138 5.47 -8.93 -2.76
C ILE A 138 5.40 -8.67 -1.25
N PHE A 139 4.41 -9.26 -0.56
CA PHE A 139 4.00 -8.98 0.82
C PHE A 139 5.10 -9.13 1.88
N TYR A 140 6.17 -9.87 1.58
CA TYR A 140 7.27 -10.18 2.51
C TYR A 140 8.62 -9.61 2.03
N GLN A 141 8.61 -8.50 1.28
CA GLN A 141 9.83 -7.91 0.72
C GLN A 141 9.92 -6.41 0.99
N ALA A 142 9.12 -5.60 0.28
CA ALA A 142 9.14 -4.15 0.39
C ALA A 142 8.48 -3.68 1.70
N VAL A 143 9.14 -3.88 2.84
CA VAL A 143 8.58 -3.63 4.17
C VAL A 143 8.39 -2.13 4.44
N VAL A 144 7.22 -1.79 4.96
CA VAL A 144 6.94 -0.48 5.59
C VAL A 144 6.33 -0.69 6.97
N LEU A 145 6.61 0.24 7.88
CA LEU A 145 6.08 0.26 9.24
C LEU A 145 5.04 1.35 9.39
N HIS A 146 3.90 1.02 9.97
CA HIS A 146 2.81 1.94 10.24
C HIS A 146 2.46 1.90 11.72
N PRO A 147 2.78 2.94 12.50
CA PRO A 147 2.33 3.03 13.89
C PRO A 147 0.80 3.18 13.93
N ILE A 148 0.12 2.24 14.58
CA ILE A 148 -1.34 2.25 14.68
C ILE A 148 -1.80 3.57 15.30
N HIS A 149 -2.72 4.22 14.59
CA HIS A 149 -3.50 5.36 15.04
C HIS A 149 -4.99 5.09 14.78
N PRO A 150 -5.90 5.89 15.37
CA PRO A 150 -7.33 5.78 15.09
C PRO A 150 -7.62 5.86 13.58
N GLU A 151 -8.52 4.99 13.11
CA GLU A 151 -9.00 5.03 11.73
C GLU A 151 -9.93 6.23 11.55
N LEU A 152 -9.93 6.81 10.36
CA LEU A 152 -10.88 7.86 9.98
C LEU A 152 -12.27 7.27 9.78
N THR A 153 -13.29 8.08 10.03
CA THR A 153 -14.68 7.68 9.79
C THR A 153 -14.90 7.39 8.32
N ARG A 154 -15.49 6.24 8.02
CA ARG A 154 -15.86 5.91 6.65
C ARG A 154 -17.00 6.81 6.18
N VAL A 155 -16.81 7.47 5.04
CA VAL A 155 -17.81 8.34 4.43
C VAL A 155 -18.58 7.61 3.34
N GLN A 156 -19.90 7.81 3.30
CA GLN A 156 -20.78 7.20 2.29
C GLN A 156 -20.41 7.67 0.87
N ARG A 157 -20.04 8.95 0.72
CA ARG A 157 -19.65 9.57 -0.55
C ARG A 157 -18.61 8.76 -1.33
N ALA A 158 -17.58 8.25 -0.66
CA ALA A 158 -16.54 7.45 -1.33
C ALA A 158 -17.07 6.12 -1.89
N GLN A 159 -18.07 5.54 -1.24
CA GLN A 159 -18.74 4.34 -1.73
C GLN A 159 -19.63 4.67 -2.93
N ASP A 160 -20.36 5.78 -2.87
CA ASP A 160 -21.24 6.23 -3.95
C ASP A 160 -20.42 6.55 -5.22
N LEU A 161 -19.27 7.21 -5.07
CA LEU A 161 -18.33 7.47 -6.18
C LEU A 161 -17.82 6.17 -6.83
N PHE A 162 -17.51 5.16 -6.02
CA PHE A 162 -17.06 3.88 -6.56
C PHE A 162 -18.22 3.13 -7.24
N ALA A 163 -19.43 3.19 -6.68
CA ALA A 163 -20.62 2.60 -7.30
C ALA A 163 -20.92 3.25 -8.67
N GLU A 164 -20.86 4.58 -8.75
CA GLU A 164 -20.99 5.33 -10.02
C GLU A 164 -19.94 4.87 -11.05
N THR A 165 -18.69 4.69 -10.61
CA THR A 165 -17.61 4.20 -11.48
C THR A 165 -17.92 2.81 -12.03
N LEU A 166 -18.43 1.91 -11.19
CA LEU A 166 -18.82 0.55 -11.60
C LEU A 166 -20.03 0.53 -12.54
N GLU A 167 -21.07 1.31 -12.24
CA GLU A 167 -22.31 1.39 -13.03
C GLU A 167 -22.04 1.89 -14.45
N ASN A 168 -21.09 2.82 -14.60
CA ASN A 168 -20.76 3.44 -15.87
C ASN A 168 -19.57 2.78 -16.59
N ASP A 169 -19.00 1.69 -16.04
CA ASP A 169 -17.76 1.05 -16.50
C ASP A 169 -16.66 2.09 -16.79
N GLN A 170 -16.52 3.06 -15.89
CA GLN A 170 -15.57 4.17 -16.05
C GLN A 170 -14.15 3.66 -15.77
N ILE A 171 -13.46 3.19 -16.82
CA ILE A 171 -12.10 2.65 -16.69
C ILE A 171 -10.99 3.72 -16.69
N ILE A 172 -11.33 4.99 -16.95
CA ILE A 172 -10.43 6.16 -16.91
C ILE A 172 -11.03 7.18 -15.95
N ALA A 173 -10.23 7.73 -15.03
CA ALA A 173 -10.70 8.75 -14.09
C ALA A 173 -11.15 10.02 -14.82
N LEU A 174 -12.34 10.54 -14.47
CA LEU A 174 -12.91 11.73 -15.10
C LEU A 174 -12.23 13.03 -14.63
N ASP A 175 -11.88 13.11 -13.35
CA ASP A 175 -11.08 14.17 -12.74
C ASP A 175 -9.85 13.52 -12.12
N GLY A 176 -8.76 13.42 -12.87
CA GLY A 176 -7.55 12.71 -12.46
C GLY A 176 -6.27 13.52 -12.68
N TYR A 177 -5.19 12.84 -13.04
CA TYR A 177 -3.86 13.43 -13.26
C TYR A 177 -3.90 14.63 -14.21
N GLN A 178 -4.61 14.53 -15.34
CA GLN A 178 -4.70 15.60 -16.34
C GLN A 178 -5.39 16.88 -15.84
N GLN A 179 -6.26 16.75 -14.83
CA GLN A 179 -7.03 17.86 -14.27
C GLN A 179 -6.36 18.46 -13.02
N ALA A 180 -5.34 17.80 -12.47
CA ALA A 180 -4.67 18.22 -11.25
C ALA A 180 -3.97 19.60 -11.38
N GLU A 181 -3.46 19.94 -12.57
CA GLU A 181 -2.78 21.23 -12.84
C GLU A 181 -3.73 22.34 -13.31
N GLN A 182 -5.04 22.06 -13.47
CA GLN A 182 -6.02 23.04 -13.92
C GLN A 182 -6.79 23.69 -12.75
N LYS A 183 -6.47 23.30 -11.52
CA LYS A 183 -7.06 23.83 -10.28
C LYS A 183 -6.14 24.91 -9.69
N ASP A 184 -5.90 25.97 -10.44
CA ASP A 184 -5.33 27.24 -9.97
C ASP A 184 -6.37 28.36 -10.07
#